data_AF-A0A9P0E9P4-F1
#
_entry.id   AF-A0A9P0E9P4-F1
#
_cell.length_a   1.000
_cell.length_b   1.000
_cell.length_c   1.000
_cell.angle_alpha   90.00
_cell.angle_beta   90.00
_cell.angle_gamma   90.00
#
_symmetry.space_group_name_H-M   'P 1'
#
loop_
_entity.id
_entity.type
_entity.pdbx_description
1 polymer ?
#
loop_
_entity_poly.entity_id
_entity_poly.type
_entity_poly.pdbx_seq_one_letter_code
_entity_poly.pdbx_strand_id
1 'polypeptide(L)'
;MDLLVEGLRKCTTTMPDNAEINNANNNTLNGECDMFSTIFEEWKSNKSDASNPTFKTIPKFFHEIPEDADSLPLKLREEGRSLFLQRRNITLLDNNELRTLWVLLDKYHSPPNVREEQLISYIDLKKVVGKASCKCKEYFTAKLFAQLQQNDVYNRISILALFNYAMRKAWLQQTRIGLSLYDASGKGYLRESDLESYILDLIPTLPQLDGLEKSFHSFYVCTAVRKFLFFLDPMRTGKIRIQDILACSFLDDLLEAIQDQMKQNGQDPVNFQDVKDEMFDMIKPADPTKITLQDILNCGQGGTLISILIDLNGFWNHENRETRGVEGPTDI
;
A
#
# COMPACT_ATOMS: atom_id res chain seq x y z
N MET A 1 -7.76 -33.48 1.80
CA MET A 1 -7.26 -34.44 0.81
C MET A 1 -7.59 -34.00 -0.59
N ASP A 2 -8.86 -33.80 -0.93
CA ASP A 2 -9.27 -33.34 -2.27
C ASP A 2 -8.58 -32.05 -2.73
N LEU A 3 -8.48 -31.05 -1.84
CA LEU A 3 -7.78 -29.78 -2.12
C LEU A 3 -6.26 -29.95 -2.35
N LEU A 4 -5.64 -30.93 -1.71
CA LEU A 4 -4.19 -31.21 -1.83
C LEU A 4 -3.91 -31.97 -3.13
N VAL A 5 -4.74 -32.99 -3.42
CA VAL A 5 -4.74 -33.73 -4.68
C VAL A 5 -5.01 -32.80 -5.86
N GLU A 6 -5.94 -31.86 -5.70
CA GLU A 6 -6.26 -30.87 -6.74
C GLU A 6 -5.15 -29.82 -6.91
N GLY A 7 -4.47 -29.43 -5.82
CA GLY A 7 -3.28 -28.59 -5.87
C GLY A 7 -2.12 -29.26 -6.61
N LEU A 8 -1.83 -30.51 -6.29
CA LEU A 8 -0.77 -31.28 -6.95
C LEU A 8 -1.08 -31.56 -8.42
N ARG A 9 -2.35 -31.86 -8.76
CA ARG A 9 -2.79 -31.99 -10.15
C ARG A 9 -2.50 -30.72 -10.96
N LYS A 10 -2.79 -29.54 -10.41
CA LYS A 10 -2.51 -28.24 -11.07
C LYS A 10 -1.03 -28.02 -11.36
N CYS A 11 -0.13 -28.54 -10.52
CA CYS A 11 1.32 -28.51 -10.76
C CYS A 11 1.77 -29.47 -11.87
N THR A 12 1.06 -30.59 -12.08
CA THR A 12 1.39 -31.60 -13.10
C THR A 12 0.77 -31.34 -14.47
N THR A 13 -0.32 -30.58 -14.55
CA THR A 13 -1.04 -30.27 -15.80
C THR A 13 -0.33 -29.29 -16.73
N THR A 14 0.88 -28.82 -16.40
CA THR A 14 1.69 -27.98 -17.30
C THR A 14 2.45 -28.78 -18.37
N MET A 15 2.24 -30.09 -18.49
CA MET A 15 2.86 -30.97 -19.48
C MET A 15 1.79 -31.59 -20.42
N PRO A 16 2.09 -31.83 -21.72
CA PRO A 16 1.06 -32.14 -22.72
C PRO A 16 0.42 -33.52 -22.53
N ASP A 17 -0.88 -33.57 -22.86
CA ASP A 17 -1.80 -34.69 -22.69
C ASP A 17 -1.35 -36.02 -23.33
N ASN A 18 -1.28 -37.07 -22.50
CA ASN A 18 -1.37 -38.47 -22.93
C ASN A 18 -2.17 -39.27 -21.90
N ALA A 19 -3.31 -39.83 -22.30
CA ALA A 19 -4.32 -40.41 -21.40
C ALA A 19 -3.86 -41.68 -20.63
N GLU A 20 -2.89 -42.44 -21.15
CA GLU A 20 -2.31 -43.59 -20.43
C GLU A 20 -1.32 -43.17 -19.34
N ILE A 21 -0.66 -42.02 -19.51
CA ILE A 21 0.26 -41.43 -18.51
C ILE A 21 -0.55 -40.89 -17.32
N ASN A 22 -1.78 -40.41 -17.56
CA ASN A 22 -2.64 -39.82 -16.53
C ASN A 22 -3.11 -40.82 -15.45
N ASN A 23 -3.28 -42.11 -15.76
CA ASN A 23 -3.69 -43.12 -14.76
C ASN A 23 -2.51 -43.59 -13.89
N ALA A 24 -1.34 -43.77 -14.49
CA ALA A 24 -0.11 -44.07 -13.74
C ALA A 24 0.31 -42.88 -12.86
N ASN A 25 0.20 -41.65 -13.37
CA ASN A 25 0.46 -40.43 -12.61
C ASN A 25 -0.57 -40.23 -11.49
N ASN A 26 -1.85 -40.54 -11.69
CA ASN A 26 -2.85 -40.44 -10.61
C ASN A 26 -2.60 -41.43 -9.47
N ASN A 27 -2.19 -42.66 -9.75
CA ASN A 27 -1.80 -43.62 -8.70
C ASN A 27 -0.53 -43.20 -7.98
N THR A 28 0.43 -42.61 -8.70
CA THR A 28 1.67 -42.06 -8.12
C THR A 28 1.37 -40.84 -7.25
N LEU A 29 0.52 -39.92 -7.71
CA LEU A 29 0.00 -38.75 -6.98
C LEU A 29 -0.76 -39.14 -5.71
N ASN A 30 -1.60 -40.17 -5.79
CA ASN A 30 -2.31 -40.69 -4.62
C ASN A 30 -1.32 -41.31 -3.62
N GLY A 31 -0.33 -42.07 -4.09
CA GLY A 31 0.75 -42.60 -3.26
C GLY A 31 1.59 -41.51 -2.60
N GLU A 32 1.92 -40.44 -3.32
CA GLU A 32 2.62 -39.26 -2.79
C GLU A 32 1.77 -38.50 -1.76
N CYS A 33 0.45 -38.37 -1.99
CA CYS A 33 -0.48 -37.78 -1.03
C CYS A 33 -0.58 -38.60 0.26
N ASP A 34 -0.66 -39.93 0.14
CA ASP A 34 -0.73 -40.84 1.28
C ASP A 34 0.58 -40.82 2.07
N MET A 35 1.72 -40.79 1.37
CA MET A 35 3.04 -40.65 1.97
C MET A 35 3.21 -39.30 2.68
N PHE A 36 2.82 -38.19 2.03
CA PHE A 36 2.83 -36.86 2.64
C PHE A 36 1.93 -36.80 3.88
N SER A 37 0.74 -37.41 3.82
CA SER A 37 -0.20 -37.43 4.95
C SER A 37 0.36 -38.19 6.14
N THR A 38 1.04 -39.32 5.89
CA THR A 38 1.69 -40.12 6.92
C THR A 38 2.80 -39.31 7.60
N ILE A 39 3.69 -38.71 6.80
CA ILE A 39 4.79 -37.86 7.30
C ILE A 39 4.25 -36.64 8.05
N PHE A 40 3.17 -36.02 7.55
CA PHE A 40 2.54 -34.86 8.17
C PHE A 40 1.88 -35.18 9.51
N GLU A 41 1.16 -36.30 9.61
CA GLU A 41 0.53 -36.73 10.87
C GLU A 41 1.58 -37.19 11.89
N GLU A 42 2.68 -37.82 11.49
CA GLU A 42 3.83 -38.10 12.36
C GLU A 42 4.48 -36.79 12.86
N TRP A 43 4.72 -35.84 11.96
CA TRP A 43 5.26 -34.52 12.31
C TRP A 43 4.35 -33.74 13.26
N LYS A 44 3.03 -33.79 13.04
CA LYS A 44 2.02 -33.13 13.87
C LYS A 44 1.86 -33.80 15.24
N SER A 45 1.94 -35.12 15.29
CA SER A 45 1.87 -35.91 16.54
C SER A 45 3.07 -35.69 17.45
N ASN A 46 4.23 -35.30 16.90
CA ASN A 46 5.42 -34.92 17.66
C ASN A 46 5.31 -33.56 18.39
N LYS A 47 4.19 -32.82 18.26
CA LYS A 47 3.93 -31.64 19.08
C LYS A 47 3.17 -32.03 20.34
N SER A 48 3.79 -31.79 21.50
CA SER A 48 3.35 -32.08 22.88
C SER A 48 1.94 -31.59 23.29
N ASP A 49 1.25 -30.87 22.40
CA ASP A 49 -0.07 -30.28 22.59
C ASP A 49 -1.17 -31.34 22.86
N ALA A 50 -1.01 -32.58 22.39
CA ALA A 50 -2.01 -33.65 22.60
C ALA A 50 -2.08 -34.18 24.04
N SER A 51 -1.08 -33.89 24.88
CA SER A 51 -0.96 -34.47 26.22
C SER A 51 -1.55 -33.60 27.35
N ASN A 52 -1.78 -32.31 27.12
CA ASN A 52 -2.19 -31.39 28.18
C ASN A 52 -3.74 -31.39 28.33
N PRO A 53 -4.28 -31.79 29.50
CA PRO A 53 -5.73 -31.89 29.72
C PRO A 53 -6.45 -30.53 29.61
N THR A 54 -5.72 -29.41 29.74
CA THR A 54 -6.26 -28.05 29.61
C THR A 54 -6.79 -27.78 28.20
N PHE A 55 -6.13 -28.32 27.16
CA PHE A 55 -6.54 -28.10 25.76
C PHE A 55 -7.86 -28.78 25.38
N LYS A 56 -8.39 -29.68 26.24
CA LYS A 56 -9.75 -30.22 26.09
C LYS A 56 -10.83 -29.19 26.44
N THR A 57 -10.52 -28.22 27.30
CA THR A 57 -11.47 -27.21 27.81
C THR A 57 -11.23 -25.85 27.17
N ILE A 58 -9.96 -25.47 26.99
CA ILE A 58 -9.55 -24.20 26.39
C ILE A 58 -8.72 -24.52 25.14
N PRO A 59 -9.25 -24.33 23.92
CA PRO A 59 -8.47 -24.52 22.71
C PRO A 59 -7.20 -23.67 22.72
N LYS A 60 -6.12 -24.20 22.16
CA LYS A 60 -4.90 -23.41 21.94
C LYS A 60 -5.23 -22.22 21.05
N PHE A 61 -5.08 -21.01 21.57
CA PHE A 61 -5.39 -19.76 20.86
C PHE A 61 -4.13 -19.02 20.40
N PHE A 62 -2.96 -19.38 20.96
CA PHE A 62 -1.67 -18.84 20.56
C PHE A 62 -0.83 -19.94 19.91
N HIS A 63 -0.40 -19.68 18.67
CA HIS A 63 0.51 -20.52 17.93
C HIS A 63 1.78 -19.71 17.68
N GLU A 64 2.87 -20.13 18.31
CA GLU A 64 4.18 -19.53 18.11
C GLU A 64 4.60 -19.69 16.65
N ILE A 65 5.23 -18.64 16.12
CA ILE A 65 5.72 -18.62 14.75
C ILE A 65 7.06 -19.33 14.73
N PRO A 66 7.26 -20.38 13.90
CA PRO A 66 8.54 -21.07 13.80
C PRO A 66 9.66 -20.10 13.43
N GLU A 67 10.80 -20.20 14.10
CA GLU A 67 11.99 -19.37 13.80
C GLU A 67 12.84 -19.95 12.66
N ASP A 68 12.75 -21.26 12.43
CA ASP A 68 13.53 -21.97 11.40
C ASP A 68 13.01 -21.64 9.99
N ALA A 69 13.83 -20.88 9.23
CA ALA A 69 13.55 -20.46 7.86
C ALA A 69 13.22 -21.61 6.90
N ASP A 70 13.84 -22.79 7.13
CA ASP A 70 13.65 -23.98 6.29
C ASP A 70 12.50 -24.87 6.74
N SER A 71 11.78 -24.49 7.80
CA SER A 71 10.68 -25.30 8.30
C SER A 71 9.47 -25.24 7.34
N LEU A 72 8.96 -26.42 6.96
CA LEU A 72 7.74 -26.57 6.17
C LEU A 72 6.55 -25.71 6.70
N PRO A 73 6.31 -25.57 8.02
CA PRO A 73 5.20 -24.78 8.53
C PRO A 73 5.37 -23.28 8.28
N LEU A 74 6.60 -22.77 8.25
CA LEU A 74 6.87 -21.37 7.93
C LEU A 74 6.57 -21.12 6.45
N LYS A 75 7.08 -21.96 5.55
CA LYS A 75 6.80 -21.87 4.10
C LYS A 75 5.30 -21.99 3.80
N LEU A 76 4.59 -22.92 4.45
CA LEU A 76 3.15 -23.05 4.32
C LEU A 76 2.40 -21.81 4.83
N ARG A 77 2.88 -21.19 5.92
CA ARG A 77 2.32 -19.94 6.45
C ARG A 77 2.54 -18.78 5.49
N GLU A 78 3.73 -18.65 4.91
CA GLU A 78 4.06 -17.63 3.92
C GLU A 78 3.16 -17.73 2.68
N GLU A 79 3.05 -18.93 2.10
CA GLU A 79 2.17 -19.19 0.96
C GLU A 79 0.69 -18.94 1.30
N GLY A 80 0.24 -19.44 2.46
CA GLY A 80 -1.11 -19.20 2.94
C GLY A 80 -1.44 -17.72 3.12
N ARG A 81 -0.48 -16.93 3.62
CA ARG A 81 -0.60 -15.47 3.73
C ARG A 81 -0.64 -14.80 2.36
N SER A 82 0.27 -15.15 1.46
CA SER A 82 0.32 -14.60 0.10
C SER A 82 -1.02 -14.80 -0.62
N LEU A 83 -1.53 -16.04 -0.61
CA LEU A 83 -2.85 -16.36 -1.20
C LEU A 83 -4.00 -15.61 -0.53
N PHE A 84 -3.98 -15.47 0.80
CA PHE A 84 -4.99 -14.70 1.52
C PHE A 84 -4.98 -13.22 1.09
N LEU A 85 -3.80 -12.60 1.02
CA LEU A 85 -3.64 -11.21 0.60
C LEU A 85 -4.05 -11.00 -0.86
N GLN A 86 -3.70 -11.92 -1.76
CA GLN A 86 -4.15 -11.90 -3.16
C GLN A 86 -5.67 -11.97 -3.28
N ARG A 87 -6.31 -12.90 -2.55
CA ARG A 87 -7.79 -13.00 -2.52
C ARG A 87 -8.43 -11.71 -2.05
N ARG A 88 -7.87 -11.08 -1.01
CA ARG A 88 -8.34 -9.78 -0.53
C ARG A 88 -8.16 -8.67 -1.56
N ASN A 89 -7.06 -8.64 -2.29
CA ASN A 89 -6.81 -7.64 -3.33
C ASN A 89 -7.89 -7.71 -4.43
N ILE A 90 -8.26 -8.92 -4.88
CA ILE A 90 -9.30 -9.12 -5.91
C ILE A 90 -10.68 -8.58 -5.48
N THR A 91 -10.97 -8.52 -4.18
CA THR A 91 -12.24 -7.94 -3.67
C THR A 91 -12.30 -6.42 -3.74
N LEU A 92 -11.18 -5.74 -3.94
CA LEU A 92 -11.11 -4.28 -4.03
C LEU A 92 -11.55 -3.78 -5.41
N LEU A 93 -12.03 -2.53 -5.45
CA LEU A 93 -12.38 -1.86 -6.69
C LEU A 93 -11.09 -1.48 -7.43
N ASP A 94 -10.97 -1.92 -8.68
CA ASP A 94 -9.86 -1.52 -9.55
C ASP A 94 -10.12 -0.16 -10.23
N ASN A 95 -9.10 0.36 -10.93
CA ASN A 95 -9.19 1.65 -11.62
C ASN A 95 -10.29 1.70 -12.71
N ASN A 96 -10.56 0.59 -13.39
CA ASN A 96 -11.60 0.54 -14.42
C ASN A 96 -12.99 0.50 -13.80
N GLU A 97 -13.16 -0.24 -12.70
CA GLU A 97 -14.38 -0.28 -11.91
C GLU A 97 -14.69 1.08 -11.28
N LEU A 98 -13.68 1.80 -10.77
CA LEU A 98 -13.81 3.17 -10.26
C LEU A 98 -14.22 4.15 -11.37
N ARG A 99 -13.59 4.10 -12.56
CA ARG A 99 -14.01 4.91 -13.72
C ARG A 99 -15.45 4.62 -14.13
N THR A 100 -15.83 3.35 -14.17
CA THR A 100 -17.20 2.93 -14.50
C THR A 100 -18.19 3.45 -13.45
N LEU A 101 -17.83 3.37 -12.17
CA LEU A 101 -18.63 3.91 -11.07
C LEU A 101 -18.84 5.42 -11.21
N TRP A 102 -17.79 6.18 -11.54
CA TRP A 102 -17.90 7.63 -11.76
C TRP A 102 -18.92 7.97 -12.86
N VAL A 103 -18.80 7.31 -14.02
CA VAL A 103 -19.73 7.49 -15.14
C VAL A 103 -21.17 7.13 -14.76
N LEU A 104 -21.37 6.08 -13.96
CA LEU A 104 -22.70 5.71 -13.48
C LEU A 104 -23.25 6.74 -12.48
N LEU A 105 -22.43 7.23 -11.55
CA LEU A 105 -22.88 8.25 -10.60
C LEU A 105 -23.30 9.53 -11.33
N ASP A 106 -22.48 10.02 -12.26
CA ASP A 106 -22.80 11.19 -13.09
C ASP A 106 -24.09 10.99 -13.91
N LYS A 107 -24.35 9.77 -14.40
CA LYS A 107 -25.58 9.47 -15.15
C LYS A 107 -26.85 9.41 -14.31
N TYR A 108 -26.77 8.99 -13.04
CA TYR A 108 -27.93 8.77 -12.16
C TYR A 108 -28.02 9.81 -11.02
N HIS A 109 -27.46 11.01 -11.21
CA HIS A 109 -27.64 12.10 -10.25
C HIS A 109 -29.12 12.50 -10.10
N SER A 110 -29.48 12.98 -8.91
CA SER A 110 -30.87 13.28 -8.54
C SER A 110 -31.18 14.77 -8.65
N PRO A 111 -32.20 15.18 -9.44
CA PRO A 111 -32.62 16.57 -9.52
C PRO A 111 -33.13 17.10 -8.16
N PRO A 112 -33.18 18.43 -7.93
CA PRO A 112 -32.86 19.50 -8.88
C PRO A 112 -31.36 19.88 -8.89
N ASN A 113 -30.84 20.21 -10.08
CA ASN A 113 -29.44 20.59 -10.34
C ASN A 113 -29.24 22.10 -10.16
N VAL A 114 -29.64 22.62 -9.00
CA VAL A 114 -29.59 24.07 -8.72
C VAL A 114 -28.19 24.51 -8.26
N ARG A 115 -27.37 23.58 -7.78
CA ARG A 115 -26.00 23.82 -7.31
C ARG A 115 -25.00 23.28 -8.33
N GLU A 116 -23.79 23.85 -8.36
CA GLU A 116 -22.66 23.31 -9.14
C GLU A 116 -22.33 21.86 -8.73
N GLU A 117 -22.60 21.50 -7.47
CA GLU A 117 -22.43 20.14 -6.97
C GLU A 117 -23.59 19.21 -7.36
N GLN A 118 -23.24 18.12 -8.03
CA GLN A 118 -24.17 17.03 -8.32
C GLN A 118 -24.44 16.18 -7.06
N LEU A 119 -25.71 15.95 -6.81
CA LEU A 119 -26.20 15.21 -5.63
C LEU A 119 -26.92 13.93 -6.06
N ILE A 120 -26.88 12.90 -5.22
CA ILE A 120 -27.56 11.61 -5.47
C ILE A 120 -28.39 11.17 -4.27
N SER A 121 -29.61 10.71 -4.53
CA SER A 121 -30.53 10.13 -3.56
C SER A 121 -30.16 8.67 -3.25
N TYR A 122 -30.62 8.14 -2.12
CA TYR A 122 -30.36 6.74 -1.78
C TYR A 122 -30.99 5.76 -2.77
N ILE A 123 -32.14 6.13 -3.35
CA ILE A 123 -32.86 5.31 -4.34
C ILE A 123 -32.05 5.22 -5.63
N ASP A 124 -31.51 6.34 -6.09
CA ASP A 124 -30.71 6.38 -7.31
C ASP A 124 -29.33 5.74 -7.10
N LEU A 125 -28.73 5.91 -5.91
CA LEU A 125 -27.52 5.17 -5.55
C LEU A 125 -27.73 3.65 -5.61
N LYS A 126 -28.89 3.13 -5.15
CA LYS A 126 -29.19 1.69 -5.29
C LYS A 126 -29.25 1.25 -6.75
N LYS A 127 -29.75 2.09 -7.67
CA LYS A 127 -29.75 1.80 -9.11
C LYS A 127 -28.32 1.75 -9.65
N VAL A 128 -27.45 2.68 -9.23
CA VAL A 128 -26.02 2.69 -9.58
C VAL A 128 -25.34 1.42 -9.09
N VAL A 129 -25.48 1.06 -7.81
CA VAL A 129 -24.87 -0.14 -7.22
C VAL A 129 -25.41 -1.43 -7.85
N GLY A 130 -26.66 -1.43 -8.33
CA GLY A 130 -27.24 -2.57 -9.07
C GLY A 130 -26.67 -2.74 -10.48
N LYS A 131 -26.12 -1.68 -11.08
CA LYS A 131 -25.51 -1.70 -12.43
C LYS A 131 -23.98 -1.73 -12.41
N ALA A 132 -23.37 -1.31 -11.31
CA ALA A 132 -21.93 -1.34 -11.10
C ALA A 132 -21.44 -2.76 -10.73
N SER A 133 -20.13 -2.89 -10.53
CA SER A 133 -19.51 -4.13 -10.07
C SER A 133 -20.12 -4.63 -8.76
N CYS A 134 -20.23 -5.95 -8.61
CA CYS A 134 -20.73 -6.58 -7.39
C CYS A 134 -19.94 -6.18 -6.13
N LYS A 135 -18.65 -5.80 -6.29
CA LYS A 135 -17.76 -5.31 -5.24
C LYS A 135 -18.26 -4.01 -4.60
N CYS A 136 -18.97 -3.15 -5.35
CA CYS A 136 -19.47 -1.85 -4.86
C CYS A 136 -20.42 -1.98 -3.65
N LYS A 137 -21.06 -3.15 -3.47
CA LYS A 137 -21.96 -3.41 -2.35
C LYS A 137 -21.27 -3.30 -0.98
N GLU A 138 -19.98 -3.67 -0.88
CA GLU A 138 -19.21 -3.56 0.36
C GLU A 138 -18.75 -2.12 0.67
N TYR A 139 -18.75 -1.26 -0.33
CA TYR A 139 -18.38 0.15 -0.19
C TYR A 139 -19.58 0.96 0.27
N PHE A 140 -20.74 0.76 -0.36
CA PHE A 140 -21.91 1.61 -0.18
C PHE A 140 -22.98 0.98 0.71
N THR A 141 -22.83 1.19 2.03
CA THR A 141 -23.82 0.78 3.03
C THR A 141 -24.83 1.89 3.33
N ALA A 142 -26.01 1.54 3.83
CA ALA A 142 -26.99 2.52 4.30
C ALA A 142 -26.42 3.42 5.41
N LYS A 143 -25.56 2.85 6.29
CA LYS A 143 -24.87 3.58 7.35
C LYS A 143 -23.96 4.67 6.77
N LEU A 144 -23.16 4.33 5.75
CA LEU A 144 -22.31 5.31 5.08
C LEU A 144 -23.13 6.44 4.46
N PHE A 145 -24.22 6.10 3.77
CA PHE A 145 -25.08 7.10 3.15
C PHE A 145 -25.58 8.11 4.18
N ALA A 146 -26.05 7.62 5.33
CA ALA A 146 -26.49 8.47 6.43
C ALA A 146 -25.34 9.32 7.03
N GLN A 147 -24.11 8.80 7.09
CA GLN A 147 -22.93 9.53 7.57
C GLN A 147 -22.47 10.64 6.61
N LEU A 148 -22.62 10.43 5.31
CA LEU A 148 -22.26 11.42 4.28
C LEU A 148 -23.38 12.43 4.02
N GLN A 149 -24.56 12.24 4.61
CA GLN A 149 -25.69 13.13 4.42
C GLN A 149 -25.45 14.47 5.15
N GLN A 150 -25.44 15.54 4.38
CA GLN A 150 -25.26 16.90 4.88
C GLN A 150 -26.58 17.65 4.75
N ASN A 151 -27.37 17.77 5.82
CA ASN A 151 -28.58 18.62 5.99
C ASN A 151 -29.33 19.06 4.70
N ASP A 152 -29.46 18.18 3.72
CA ASP A 152 -30.09 18.45 2.43
C ASP A 152 -31.58 18.17 2.57
N VAL A 153 -32.40 19.11 2.09
CA VAL A 153 -33.86 19.04 2.20
C VAL A 153 -34.41 17.79 1.51
N TYR A 154 -33.72 17.27 0.50
CA TYR A 154 -34.11 16.10 -0.27
C TYR A 154 -33.38 14.81 0.15
N ASN A 155 -32.62 14.84 1.26
CA ASN A 155 -31.83 13.72 1.77
C ASN A 155 -30.85 13.13 0.71
N ARG A 156 -30.21 14.00 -0.07
CA ARG A 156 -29.20 13.61 -1.06
C ARG A 156 -27.78 13.79 -0.51
N ILE A 157 -26.82 13.13 -1.15
CA ILE A 157 -25.39 13.26 -0.83
C ILE A 157 -24.59 13.70 -2.04
N SER A 158 -23.46 14.37 -1.81
CA SER A 158 -22.51 14.75 -2.88
C SER A 158 -21.94 13.51 -3.56
N ILE A 159 -22.06 13.47 -4.89
CA ILE A 159 -21.47 12.41 -5.72
C ILE A 159 -19.95 12.40 -5.54
N LEU A 160 -19.34 13.58 -5.50
CA LEU A 160 -17.90 13.72 -5.29
C LEU A 160 -17.47 13.17 -3.93
N ALA A 161 -18.20 13.49 -2.85
CA ALA A 161 -17.89 12.95 -1.52
C ALA A 161 -18.03 11.41 -1.47
N LEU A 162 -19.05 10.86 -2.11
CA LEU A 162 -19.27 9.43 -2.20
C LEU A 162 -18.16 8.72 -2.98
N PHE A 163 -17.76 9.29 -4.12
CA PHE A 163 -16.70 8.76 -4.96
C PHE A 163 -15.34 8.84 -4.26
N ASN A 164 -15.03 9.98 -3.62
CA ASN A 164 -13.81 10.16 -2.84
C ASN A 164 -13.72 9.15 -1.69
N TYR A 165 -14.83 8.87 -1.00
CA TYR A 165 -14.86 7.81 -0.01
C TYR A 165 -14.52 6.45 -0.63
N ALA A 166 -15.11 6.10 -1.78
CA ALA A 166 -14.89 4.81 -2.42
C ALA A 166 -13.41 4.65 -2.84
N MET A 167 -12.84 5.68 -3.47
CA MET A 167 -11.41 5.74 -3.80
C MET A 167 -10.54 5.62 -2.54
N ARG A 168 -10.76 6.46 -1.53
CA ARG A 168 -9.93 6.48 -0.31
C ARG A 168 -10.01 5.14 0.44
N LYS A 169 -11.20 4.53 0.49
CA LYS A 169 -11.38 3.20 1.08
C LYS A 169 -10.62 2.12 0.28
N ALA A 170 -10.76 2.11 -1.05
CA ALA A 170 -10.07 1.14 -1.90
C ALA A 170 -8.56 1.28 -1.76
N TRP A 171 -8.06 2.51 -1.84
CA TRP A 171 -6.64 2.83 -1.67
C TRP A 171 -6.12 2.39 -0.30
N LEU A 172 -6.81 2.73 0.80
CA LEU A 172 -6.35 2.37 2.14
C LEU A 172 -6.23 0.85 2.32
N GLN A 173 -7.19 0.10 1.79
CA GLN A 173 -7.11 -1.37 1.80
C GLN A 173 -5.99 -1.89 0.90
N GLN A 174 -5.80 -1.29 -0.28
CA GLN A 174 -4.73 -1.65 -1.20
C GLN A 174 -3.35 -1.41 -0.58
N THR A 175 -3.11 -0.23 0.00
CA THR A 175 -1.87 0.12 0.70
C THR A 175 -1.64 -0.81 1.88
N ARG A 176 -2.68 -1.14 2.66
CA ARG A 176 -2.59 -2.11 3.75
C ARG A 176 -2.14 -3.48 3.25
N ILE A 177 -2.73 -3.96 2.15
CA ILE A 177 -2.35 -5.25 1.54
C ILE A 177 -0.91 -5.17 1.04
N GLY A 178 -0.55 -4.10 0.33
CA GLY A 178 0.80 -3.84 -0.17
C GLY A 178 1.84 -3.92 0.94
N LEU A 179 1.67 -3.14 2.01
CA LEU A 179 2.55 -3.19 3.19
C LEU A 179 2.60 -4.58 3.83
N SER A 180 1.48 -5.30 3.87
CA SER A 180 1.41 -6.65 4.47
C SER A 180 2.18 -7.71 3.68
N LEU A 181 2.46 -7.48 2.39
CA LEU A 181 3.31 -8.37 1.59
C LEU A 181 4.78 -8.31 2.01
N TYR A 182 5.23 -7.18 2.56
CA TYR A 182 6.59 -7.00 3.06
C TYR A 182 6.77 -7.38 4.53
N ASP A 183 5.68 -7.70 5.26
CA ASP A 183 5.75 -8.24 6.62
C ASP A 183 6.17 -9.72 6.58
N ALA A 184 7.48 -9.95 6.45
CA ALA A 184 8.10 -11.27 6.45
C ALA A 184 7.79 -12.05 7.74
N SER A 185 7.74 -11.37 8.89
CA SER A 185 7.49 -12.00 10.19
C SER A 185 6.04 -12.43 10.38
N GLY A 186 5.15 -11.78 9.66
CA GLY A 186 3.73 -11.96 9.76
C GLY A 186 3.05 -11.49 11.04
N LYS A 187 3.68 -10.56 11.75
CA LYS A 187 3.24 -10.06 13.06
C LYS A 187 2.53 -8.70 12.97
N GLY A 188 2.37 -8.13 11.77
CA GLY A 188 1.66 -6.88 11.54
C GLY A 188 2.50 -5.62 11.76
N TYR A 189 3.82 -5.75 11.80
CA TYR A 189 4.77 -4.66 11.84
C TYR A 189 5.83 -4.84 10.76
N LEU A 190 6.44 -3.75 10.33
CA LEU A 190 7.55 -3.71 9.39
C LEU A 190 8.82 -3.27 10.11
N ARG A 191 9.93 -3.93 9.78
CA ARG A 191 11.28 -3.52 10.16
C ARG A 191 11.89 -2.62 9.09
N GLU A 192 13.05 -2.06 9.40
CA GLU A 192 13.81 -1.20 8.48
C GLU A 192 14.01 -1.86 7.10
N SER A 193 14.52 -3.10 7.06
CA SER A 193 14.70 -3.87 5.82
C SER A 193 13.41 -4.08 5.01
N ASP A 194 12.30 -4.27 5.73
CA ASP A 194 10.99 -4.52 5.12
C ASP A 194 10.47 -3.24 4.45
N LEU A 195 10.68 -2.09 5.09
CA LEU A 195 10.35 -0.77 4.54
C LEU A 195 11.30 -0.33 3.42
N GLU A 196 12.60 -0.66 3.52
CA GLU A 196 13.56 -0.40 2.46
C GLU A 196 13.13 -1.08 1.15
N SER A 197 12.76 -2.35 1.25
CA SER A 197 12.25 -3.13 0.12
C SER A 197 10.97 -2.53 -0.46
N TYR A 198 10.01 -2.16 0.42
CA TYR A 198 8.76 -1.53 0.00
C TYR A 198 8.98 -0.19 -0.73
N ILE A 199 9.81 0.70 -0.17
CA ILE A 199 10.06 2.02 -0.77
C ILE A 199 10.83 1.88 -2.09
N LEU A 200 11.80 0.97 -2.16
CA LEU A 200 12.54 0.70 -3.39
C LEU A 200 11.61 0.28 -4.54
N ASP A 201 10.65 -0.60 -4.27
CA ASP A 201 9.65 -1.04 -5.24
C ASP A 201 8.62 0.06 -5.57
N LEU A 202 8.45 1.03 -4.68
CA LEU A 202 7.56 2.17 -4.90
C LEU A 202 8.17 3.23 -5.83
N ILE A 203 9.50 3.41 -5.83
CA ILE A 203 10.19 4.45 -6.63
C ILE A 203 9.74 4.48 -8.11
N PRO A 204 9.71 3.36 -8.86
CA PRO A 204 9.31 3.37 -10.27
C PRO A 204 7.85 3.78 -10.52
N THR A 205 7.02 3.80 -9.47
CA THR A 205 5.62 4.20 -9.55
C THR A 205 5.40 5.68 -9.25
N LEU A 206 6.45 6.40 -8.87
CA LEU A 206 6.42 7.82 -8.50
C LEU A 206 7.06 8.64 -9.64
N PRO A 207 6.26 9.28 -10.51
CA PRO A 207 6.78 10.05 -11.64
C PRO A 207 7.72 11.20 -11.21
N GLN A 208 7.51 11.73 -10.01
CA GLN A 208 8.36 12.75 -9.40
C GLN A 208 9.81 12.29 -9.18
N LEU A 209 10.06 10.97 -9.21
CA LEU A 209 11.37 10.35 -9.06
C LEU A 209 11.92 9.78 -10.38
N ASP A 210 11.25 10.00 -11.52
CA ASP A 210 11.70 9.46 -12.83
C ASP A 210 13.08 10.00 -13.24
N GLY A 211 13.46 11.19 -12.77
CA GLY A 211 14.78 11.77 -13.00
C GLY A 211 15.86 11.35 -11.98
N LEU A 212 15.52 10.55 -10.96
CA LEU A 212 16.47 10.13 -9.94
C LEU A 212 17.44 9.08 -10.52
N GLU A 213 18.73 9.38 -10.44
CA GLU A 213 19.74 8.44 -10.91
C GLU A 213 19.79 7.18 -10.01
N LYS A 214 19.91 5.99 -10.62
CA LYS A 214 19.87 4.69 -9.92
C LYS A 214 20.88 4.56 -8.77
N SER A 215 22.04 5.20 -8.89
CA SER A 215 23.07 5.23 -7.85
C SER A 215 22.57 5.88 -6.56
N PHE A 216 21.62 6.81 -6.67
CA PHE A 216 21.03 7.56 -5.55
C PHE A 216 19.82 6.87 -4.91
N HIS A 217 19.28 5.79 -5.50
CA HIS A 217 18.14 5.08 -4.94
C HIS A 217 18.41 4.61 -3.51
N SER A 218 19.61 4.07 -3.25
CA SER A 218 20.01 3.60 -1.91
C SER A 218 19.93 4.72 -0.86
N PHE A 219 20.37 5.93 -1.19
CA PHE A 219 20.31 7.09 -0.31
C PHE A 219 18.89 7.59 -0.08
N TYR A 220 18.08 7.63 -1.15
CA TYR A 220 16.67 8.02 -1.04
C TYR A 220 15.90 7.05 -0.14
N VAL A 221 16.01 5.75 -0.41
CA VAL A 221 15.36 4.68 0.38
C VAL A 221 15.75 4.81 1.85
N CYS A 222 17.06 4.91 2.12
CA CYS A 222 17.57 5.02 3.47
C CYS A 222 17.05 6.28 4.20
N THR A 223 16.95 7.41 3.48
CA THR A 223 16.41 8.67 4.02
C THR A 223 14.91 8.56 4.30
N ALA A 224 14.14 7.98 3.37
CA ALA A 224 12.70 7.79 3.52
C ALA A 224 12.36 6.86 4.70
N VAL A 225 13.06 5.72 4.82
CA VAL A 225 12.85 4.78 5.93
C VAL A 225 13.18 5.42 7.28
N ARG A 226 14.25 6.22 7.36
CA ARG A 226 14.60 6.96 8.58
C ARG A 226 13.53 7.96 9.00
N LYS A 227 12.83 8.60 8.06
CA LYS A 227 11.67 9.46 8.39
C LYS A 227 10.57 8.64 9.05
N PHE A 228 10.21 7.48 8.50
CA PHE A 228 9.21 6.61 9.10
C PHE A 228 9.60 6.17 10.52
N LEU A 229 10.84 5.72 10.72
CA LEU A 229 11.33 5.33 12.05
C LEU A 229 11.37 6.50 13.03
N PHE A 230 11.79 7.68 12.59
CA PHE A 230 11.85 8.86 13.43
C PHE A 230 10.46 9.27 13.98
N PHE A 231 9.43 9.25 13.13
CA PHE A 231 8.08 9.68 13.52
C PHE A 231 7.23 8.57 14.14
N LEU A 232 7.38 7.32 13.69
CA LEU A 232 6.48 6.23 14.06
C LEU A 232 7.10 5.21 15.04
N ASP A 233 8.40 5.31 15.33
CA ASP A 233 9.08 4.48 16.33
C ASP A 233 9.83 5.33 17.38
N PRO A 234 9.10 6.13 18.19
CA PRO A 234 9.72 7.01 19.20
C PRO A 234 10.50 6.22 20.26
N MET A 235 10.14 4.96 20.49
CA MET A 235 10.79 4.06 21.44
C MET A 235 11.98 3.29 20.85
N ARG A 236 12.31 3.49 19.57
CA ARG A 236 13.44 2.86 18.86
C ARG A 236 13.43 1.33 18.97
N THR A 237 12.25 0.75 18.82
CA THR A 237 12.05 -0.70 18.83
C THR A 237 12.51 -1.37 17.54
N GLY A 238 12.74 -0.60 16.47
CA GLY A 238 13.04 -1.07 15.11
C GLY A 238 11.83 -1.70 14.42
N LYS A 239 10.61 -1.46 14.93
CA LYS A 239 9.37 -2.08 14.47
C LYS A 239 8.27 -1.03 14.40
N ILE A 240 7.70 -0.86 13.21
CA ILE A 240 6.58 0.07 12.99
C ILE A 240 5.34 -0.75 12.65
N ARG A 241 4.24 -0.55 13.38
CA ARG A 241 2.98 -1.25 13.08
C ARG A 241 2.42 -0.75 11.76
N ILE A 242 1.95 -1.65 10.91
CA ILE A 242 1.34 -1.27 9.61
C ILE A 242 0.16 -0.31 9.81
N GLN A 243 -0.58 -0.46 10.91
CA GLN A 243 -1.68 0.44 11.27
C GLN A 243 -1.21 1.87 11.54
N ASP A 244 -0.05 2.04 12.18
CA ASP A 244 0.51 3.37 12.46
C ASP A 244 1.02 4.03 11.18
N ILE A 245 1.56 3.24 10.24
CA ILE A 245 1.91 3.72 8.90
C ILE A 245 0.64 4.19 8.18
N LEU A 246 -0.44 3.41 8.21
CA LEU A 246 -1.71 3.77 7.56
C LEU A 246 -2.42 4.99 8.17
N ALA A 247 -2.17 5.27 9.44
CA ALA A 247 -2.73 6.40 10.17
C ALA A 247 -1.82 7.63 10.18
N CYS A 248 -0.60 7.53 9.63
CA CYS A 248 0.30 8.66 9.61
C CYS A 248 -0.15 9.70 8.57
N SER A 249 -0.06 10.98 8.94
CA SER A 249 -0.42 12.09 8.06
C SER A 249 0.45 12.15 6.80
N PHE A 250 1.66 11.58 6.84
CA PHE A 250 2.55 11.54 5.68
C PHE A 250 2.00 10.70 4.51
N LEU A 251 1.21 9.66 4.80
CA LEU A 251 0.50 8.94 3.74
C LEU A 251 -0.60 9.79 3.11
N ASP A 252 -1.17 10.74 3.85
CA ASP A 252 -2.15 11.67 3.31
C ASP A 252 -1.48 12.66 2.33
N ASP A 253 -0.25 13.08 2.59
CA ASP A 253 0.55 13.90 1.65
C ASP A 253 0.92 13.11 0.38
N LEU A 254 1.31 11.83 0.52
CA LEU A 254 1.55 10.92 -0.61
C LEU A 254 0.27 10.68 -1.43
N LEU A 255 -0.86 10.55 -0.75
CA LEU A 255 -2.19 10.42 -1.34
C LEU A 255 -2.61 11.68 -2.11
N GLU A 256 -2.33 12.85 -1.57
CA GLU A 256 -2.61 14.14 -2.19
C GLU A 256 -1.76 14.31 -3.45
N ALA A 257 -0.47 13.96 -3.39
CA ALA A 257 0.41 13.94 -4.56
C ALA A 257 -0.13 13.03 -5.68
N ILE A 258 -0.64 11.82 -5.36
CA ILE A 258 -1.26 10.92 -6.35
C ILE A 258 -2.60 11.48 -6.87
N GLN A 259 -3.37 12.20 -6.05
CA GLN A 259 -4.61 12.85 -6.48
C GLN A 259 -4.35 14.06 -7.38
N ASP A 260 -3.26 14.79 -7.17
CA ASP A 260 -2.85 15.91 -8.02
C ASP A 260 -2.32 15.44 -9.38
N GLN A 261 -1.74 14.23 -9.46
CA GLN A 261 -1.44 13.56 -10.74
C GLN A 261 -2.70 13.28 -11.58
N MET A 262 -3.87 13.11 -10.95
CA MET A 262 -5.13 13.02 -11.69
C MET A 262 -5.63 14.38 -12.20
N LYS A 263 -5.02 15.48 -11.74
CA LYS A 263 -5.42 16.85 -12.08
C LYS A 263 -4.47 17.57 -13.05
N GLN A 264 -3.21 17.17 -13.21
CA GLN A 264 -2.28 17.87 -14.11
C GLN A 264 -1.38 16.94 -14.93
N ASN A 265 -1.52 17.02 -16.26
CA ASN A 265 -0.50 16.65 -17.23
C ASN A 265 0.26 17.93 -17.62
N GLY A 266 1.57 18.02 -17.36
CA GLY A 266 2.44 19.03 -17.98
C GLY A 266 3.47 19.71 -17.07
N GLN A 267 4.27 18.97 -16.31
CA GLN A 267 5.44 19.52 -15.62
C GLN A 267 6.74 19.00 -16.24
N ASP A 268 7.71 19.90 -16.40
CA ASP A 268 9.04 19.59 -16.91
C ASP A 268 9.88 18.86 -15.86
N PRO A 269 10.82 17.98 -16.29
CA PRO A 269 11.65 17.19 -15.38
C PRO A 269 12.65 18.05 -14.59
N VAL A 270 12.80 17.75 -13.30
CA VAL A 270 13.70 18.46 -12.37
C VAL A 270 15.19 18.16 -12.66
N ASN A 271 16.04 19.21 -12.69
CA ASN A 271 17.49 19.04 -12.82
C ASN A 271 18.16 18.89 -11.44
N PHE A 272 18.38 17.64 -11.03
CA PHE A 272 18.98 17.31 -9.73
C PHE A 272 20.44 17.75 -9.57
N GLN A 273 21.19 17.92 -10.66
CA GLN A 273 22.58 18.36 -10.58
C GLN A 273 22.65 19.84 -10.17
N ASP A 274 21.72 20.66 -10.65
CA ASP A 274 21.62 22.06 -10.26
C ASP A 274 21.23 22.20 -8.78
N VAL A 275 20.25 21.42 -8.30
CA VAL A 275 19.85 21.46 -6.87
C VAL A 275 21.00 21.03 -5.95
N LYS A 276 21.77 20.02 -6.35
CA LYS A 276 22.97 19.61 -5.61
C LYS A 276 24.01 20.73 -5.59
N ASP A 277 24.28 21.35 -6.74
CA ASP A 277 25.29 22.40 -6.82
C ASP A 277 24.85 23.64 -6.03
N GLU A 278 23.57 24.02 -6.06
CA GLU A 278 22.99 25.06 -5.20
C GLU A 278 23.12 24.75 -3.71
N MET A 279 22.89 23.49 -3.31
CA MET A 279 23.08 23.09 -1.91
C MET A 279 24.54 23.22 -1.49
N PHE A 280 25.50 22.81 -2.34
CA PHE A 280 26.92 22.95 -2.06
C PHE A 280 27.38 24.41 -2.06
N ASP A 281 26.84 25.25 -2.94
CA ASP A 281 27.09 26.69 -2.99
C ASP A 281 26.48 27.43 -1.80
N MET A 282 25.33 26.96 -1.29
CA MET A 282 24.67 27.49 -0.10
C MET A 282 25.43 27.13 1.19
N ILE A 283 25.94 25.90 1.29
CA ILE A 283 26.60 25.40 2.50
C ILE A 283 28.08 25.77 2.54
N LYS A 284 28.73 25.85 1.38
CA LYS A 284 30.18 26.08 1.22
C LYS A 284 31.01 25.20 2.15
N PRO A 285 30.87 23.86 2.04
CA PRO A 285 31.57 22.95 2.94
C PRO A 285 33.08 23.11 2.79
N ALA A 286 33.82 22.92 3.89
CA ALA A 286 35.28 22.99 3.88
C ALA A 286 35.92 21.94 2.95
N ASP A 287 35.22 20.83 2.72
CA ASP A 287 35.57 19.79 1.74
C ASP A 287 34.52 19.79 0.61
N PRO A 288 34.91 20.03 -0.65
CA PRO A 288 33.98 20.08 -1.78
C PRO A 288 33.23 18.77 -2.07
N THR A 289 33.64 17.65 -1.45
CA THR A 289 33.07 16.33 -1.70
C THR A 289 32.13 15.85 -0.58
N LYS A 290 32.06 16.57 0.55
CA LYS A 290 31.22 16.15 1.70
C LYS A 290 30.79 17.33 2.55
N ILE A 291 29.59 17.24 3.10
CA ILE A 291 29.05 18.22 4.06
C ILE A 291 29.13 17.64 5.46
N THR A 292 29.78 18.33 6.39
CA THR A 292 29.84 17.96 7.80
C THR A 292 28.79 18.70 8.62
N LEU A 293 28.50 18.20 9.83
CA LEU A 293 27.65 18.91 10.77
C LEU A 293 28.17 20.33 11.07
N GLN A 294 29.50 20.51 11.14
CA GLN A 294 30.08 21.81 11.39
C GLN A 294 29.84 22.78 10.22
N ASP A 295 29.88 22.30 8.98
CA ASP A 295 29.55 23.10 7.79
C ASP A 295 28.10 23.58 7.84
N ILE A 296 27.16 22.71 8.25
CA ILE A 296 25.73 23.04 8.38
C ILE A 296 25.48 24.07 9.48
N LEU A 297 26.19 23.95 10.62
CA LEU A 297 26.08 24.91 11.71
C LEU A 297 26.68 26.27 11.34
N ASN A 298 27.78 26.26 10.58
CA ASN A 298 28.48 27.47 10.17
C ASN A 298 27.76 28.23 9.04
N CYS A 299 27.09 27.52 8.13
CA CYS A 299 26.42 28.16 6.98
C CYS A 299 25.11 28.87 7.36
N GLY A 300 24.51 28.52 8.51
CA GLY A 300 23.24 29.12 8.97
C GLY A 300 22.02 28.75 8.11
N GLN A 301 22.20 27.92 7.08
CA GLN A 301 21.17 27.47 6.14
C GLN A 301 20.70 26.03 6.40
N GLY A 302 21.02 25.48 7.58
CA GLY A 302 20.66 24.11 7.94
C GLY A 302 19.16 23.84 7.88
N GLY A 303 18.31 24.81 8.24
CA GLY A 303 16.84 24.66 8.12
C GLY A 303 16.39 24.44 6.69
N THR A 304 16.88 25.26 5.76
CA THR A 304 16.61 25.17 4.32
C THR A 304 17.13 23.86 3.75
N LEU A 305 18.38 23.50 4.07
CA LEU A 305 19.00 22.24 3.67
C LEU A 305 18.20 21.01 4.10
N ILE A 306 17.82 20.98 5.38
CA ILE A 306 17.04 19.88 5.95
C ILE A 306 15.64 19.85 5.34
N SER A 307 15.02 21.01 5.08
CA SER A 307 13.73 21.10 4.39
C SER A 307 13.79 20.52 2.98
N ILE A 308 14.84 20.81 2.20
CA ILE A 308 15.02 20.28 0.84
C ILE A 308 15.24 18.76 0.87
N LEU A 309 16.03 18.25 1.82
CA LEU A 309 16.37 16.82 1.90
C LEU A 309 15.26 15.96 2.50
N ILE A 310 14.49 16.52 3.44
CA ILE A 310 13.55 15.78 4.28
C ILE A 310 12.08 16.03 3.86
N ASP A 311 11.79 17.01 3.02
CA ASP A 311 10.43 17.31 2.61
C ASP A 311 10.34 17.55 1.10
N LEU A 312 9.44 16.82 0.43
CA LEU A 312 9.19 16.99 -1.00
C LEU A 312 8.58 18.37 -1.31
N ASN A 313 7.75 18.89 -0.40
CA ASN A 313 7.21 20.24 -0.54
C ASN A 313 8.31 21.29 -0.28
N GLY A 314 9.18 21.07 0.71
CA GLY A 314 10.39 21.86 0.93
C GLY A 314 11.32 21.90 -0.29
N PHE A 315 11.55 20.75 -0.92
CA PHE A 315 12.28 20.63 -2.19
C PHE A 315 11.59 21.41 -3.32
N TRP A 316 10.28 21.19 -3.52
CA TRP A 316 9.51 21.83 -4.59
C TRP A 316 9.41 23.36 -4.43
N ASN A 317 9.24 23.84 -3.18
CA ASN A 317 9.23 25.27 -2.88
C ASN A 317 10.59 25.92 -3.10
N HIS A 318 11.69 25.19 -2.91
CA HIS A 318 13.04 25.68 -3.17
C HIS A 318 13.33 25.76 -4.66
N GLU A 319 12.90 24.76 -5.45
CA GLU A 319 13.04 24.72 -6.90
C GLU A 319 12.19 25.83 -7.57
N ASN A 320 10.97 26.05 -7.10
CA ASN A 320 10.08 27.11 -7.60
C ASN A 320 10.23 28.47 -6.92
N ARG A 321 11.34 28.71 -6.20
CA ARG A 321 11.53 29.96 -5.45
C ARG A 321 11.67 31.18 -6.39
N GLU A 322 12.18 30.96 -7.60
CA GLU A 322 12.44 32.03 -8.57
C GLU A 322 11.21 32.35 -9.44
N THR A 323 10.37 31.36 -9.73
CA THR A 323 9.10 31.52 -10.47
C THR A 323 8.06 32.30 -9.67
N ARG A 324 8.09 32.22 -8.33
CA ARG A 324 7.20 33.00 -7.44
C ARG A 324 7.61 34.46 -7.26
N GLY A 325 8.79 34.87 -7.71
CA GLY A 325 9.30 36.24 -7.57
C GLY A 325 8.68 37.27 -8.52
N VAL A 326 7.75 36.87 -9.40
CA VAL A 326 7.21 37.74 -10.48
C VAL A 326 5.86 38.38 -10.12
N GLU A 327 5.15 37.93 -9.09
CA GLU A 327 3.94 38.62 -8.61
C GLU A 327 4.28 39.66 -7.53
N GLY A 328 4.81 40.80 -7.98
CA GLY A 328 4.84 42.03 -7.18
C GLY A 328 3.42 42.59 -6.98
N PRO A 329 3.20 43.44 -5.95
CA PRO A 329 1.88 43.97 -5.63
C PRO A 329 1.35 44.78 -6.82
N THR A 330 0.11 44.50 -7.21
CA THR A 330 -0.64 45.32 -8.15
C THR A 330 -0.94 46.66 -7.46
N ASP A 331 -0.06 47.64 -7.68
CA ASP A 331 -0.31 49.03 -7.32
C ASP A 331 -1.39 49.61 -8.26
N ILE A 332 -2.52 49.97 -7.62
CA ILE A 332 -3.60 50.90 -7.99
C ILE A 332 -4.57 50.46 -9.11
#